data_AF-A0A7H4LVW5-F1
#
_entry.id   AF-A0A7H4LVW5-F1
#
_cell.length_a   1.000
_cell.length_b   1.000
_cell.length_c   1.000
_cell.angle_alpha   90.00
_cell.angle_beta   90.00
_cell.angle_gamma   90.00
#
_symmetry.space_group_name_H-M   'P 1'
#
loop_
_entity.id
_entity.type
_entity.pdbx_description
1 polymer ?
#
loop_
_entity_poly.entity_id
_entity_poly.type
_entity_poly.pdbx_seq_one_letter_code
_entity_poly.pdbx_strand_id
1 'polypeptide(L)'
;MRRVIALLLASCCCSPLLARDVVQVSRCVPGSLLHGHSLEKAHVVDDFHIYYSLQGRDALQYPQDSTGEGVPDVVKDIASQLQAAKYLYTSLLGLRSPLQQKIYRQARQINIYLLTLPKGRGLAFDRVAAETMGDGTALPCGLKIVLNAALRPARNITPAHELFHLYQYGYGVFKQKWYLEGMARWMENTFRPAQERVVPSPGEVACESNVSRGYSAATFWASYAQQAFAATLVPG
;
A
#
# COMPACT_ATOMS: atom_id res chain seq x y z
N MET A 1 39.61 -60.94 2.98
CA MET A 1 38.18 -60.67 2.69
C MET A 1 37.50 -60.44 4.04
N ARG A 2 36.79 -59.36 4.40
CA ARG A 2 36.33 -58.11 3.78
C ARG A 2 36.39 -57.05 4.90
N ARG A 3 36.89 -55.85 4.62
CA ARG A 3 36.74 -54.68 5.52
C ARG A 3 35.31 -54.17 5.37
N VAL A 4 34.55 -54.13 6.46
CA VAL A 4 33.23 -53.49 6.49
C VAL A 4 33.46 -52.01 6.82
N ILE A 5 33.31 -51.16 5.81
CA ILE A 5 33.31 -49.70 5.98
C ILE A 5 31.87 -49.32 6.33
N ALA A 6 31.65 -48.87 7.56
CA ALA A 6 30.40 -48.24 7.96
C ALA A 6 30.35 -46.82 7.36
N LEU A 7 29.53 -46.64 6.32
CA LEU A 7 29.17 -45.31 5.82
C LEU A 7 28.16 -44.69 6.79
N LEU A 8 28.63 -43.75 7.61
CA LEU A 8 27.77 -42.81 8.33
C LEU A 8 27.18 -41.83 7.31
N LEU A 9 25.93 -42.09 6.92
CA LEU A 9 25.10 -41.11 6.23
C LEU A 9 24.86 -39.94 7.19
N ALA A 10 25.59 -38.85 6.98
CA ALA A 10 25.28 -37.57 7.60
C ALA A 10 23.91 -37.10 7.10
N SER A 11 22.87 -37.37 7.88
CA SER A 11 21.57 -36.75 7.73
C SER A 11 21.75 -35.25 8.00
N CYS A 12 21.93 -34.46 6.93
CA CYS A 12 21.77 -33.02 7.00
C CYS A 12 20.33 -32.72 7.44
N CYS A 13 20.14 -32.50 8.74
CA CYS A 13 18.95 -31.86 9.30
C CYS A 13 18.93 -30.39 8.83
N CYS A 14 18.69 -30.16 7.53
CA CYS A 14 18.17 -28.88 7.08
C CYS A 14 16.78 -28.76 7.70
N SER A 15 16.70 -28.07 8.84
CA SER A 15 15.43 -27.62 9.37
C SER A 15 14.72 -26.87 8.24
N PRO A 16 13.47 -27.20 7.90
CA PRO A 16 12.76 -26.41 6.90
C PRO A 16 12.74 -24.97 7.41
N LEU A 17 13.26 -24.05 6.61
CA LEU A 17 13.11 -22.62 6.84
C LEU A 17 11.60 -22.37 6.96
N LEU A 18 11.11 -22.20 8.18
CA LEU A 18 9.70 -21.88 8.37
C LEU A 18 9.49 -20.50 7.76
N ALA A 19 8.35 -20.26 7.12
CA ALA A 19 8.00 -18.98 6.50
C ALA A 19 8.18 -17.75 7.43
N ARG A 20 8.28 -17.99 8.75
CA ARG A 20 8.61 -16.99 9.79
C ARG A 20 9.99 -16.34 9.63
N ASP A 21 10.92 -16.96 8.90
CA ASP A 21 12.29 -16.49 8.68
C ASP A 21 12.47 -15.78 7.33
N VAL A 22 11.47 -15.83 6.44
CA VAL A 22 11.53 -15.22 5.10
C VAL A 22 11.27 -13.71 5.15
N VAL A 23 10.39 -13.26 6.04
CA VAL A 23 10.04 -11.84 6.18
C VAL A 23 10.83 -11.22 7.34
N GLN A 24 11.95 -10.60 7.00
CA GLN A 24 12.78 -9.86 7.95
C GLN A 24 12.15 -8.51 8.30
N VAL A 25 12.48 -7.99 9.48
CA VAL A 25 12.08 -6.63 9.87
C VAL A 25 12.73 -5.63 8.93
N SER A 26 11.92 -4.75 8.36
CA SER A 26 12.40 -3.59 7.62
C SER A 26 13.11 -2.65 8.60
N ARG A 27 14.41 -2.48 8.43
CA ARG A 27 15.17 -1.49 9.18
C ARG A 27 14.71 -0.09 8.74
N CYS A 28 14.65 0.85 9.67
CA CYS A 28 14.56 2.25 9.30
C CYS A 28 15.87 2.67 8.65
N VAL A 29 15.79 3.02 7.37
CA VAL A 29 16.93 3.51 6.60
C VAL A 29 16.80 5.01 6.32
N PRO A 30 17.91 5.71 6.04
CA PRO A 30 17.84 7.05 5.48
C PRO A 30 17.06 7.03 4.16
N GLY A 31 16.09 7.94 4.06
CA GLY A 31 15.32 8.20 2.85
C GLY A 31 15.99 9.27 1.99
N SER A 32 15.64 9.30 0.71
CA SER A 32 16.12 10.30 -0.25
C SER A 32 15.00 10.89 -1.12
N LEU A 33 13.75 10.49 -0.85
CA LEU A 33 12.59 10.89 -1.63
C LEU A 33 12.35 12.40 -1.54
N LEU A 34 12.64 13.00 -0.39
CA LEU A 34 12.39 14.42 -0.14
C LEU A 34 13.61 15.34 -0.26
N HIS A 35 14.79 14.84 -0.67
CA HIS A 35 16.02 15.65 -0.71
C HIS A 35 15.92 16.95 -1.53
N GLY A 36 15.02 17.01 -2.52
CA GLY A 36 14.76 18.21 -3.33
C GLY A 36 13.36 18.81 -3.14
N HIS A 37 12.64 18.38 -2.11
CA HIS A 37 11.25 18.76 -1.85
C HIS A 37 11.14 19.36 -0.44
N SER A 38 10.46 20.50 -0.31
CA SER A 38 10.07 21.05 0.99
C SER A 38 8.54 21.16 0.98
N LEU A 39 7.91 20.53 1.97
CA LEU A 39 6.47 20.45 2.14
C LEU A 39 6.12 21.11 3.47
N GLU A 40 5.84 22.41 3.42
CA GLU A 40 5.76 23.27 4.60
C GLU A 40 4.50 23.08 5.45
N LYS A 41 3.52 22.32 4.95
CA LYS A 41 2.28 22.02 5.65
C LYS A 41 2.16 20.53 5.93
N ALA A 42 1.54 20.21 7.06
CA ALA A 42 1.14 18.86 7.42
C ALA A 42 -0.30 18.85 7.94
N HIS A 43 -1.03 17.80 7.60
CA HIS A 43 -2.30 17.44 8.20
C HIS A 43 -2.20 16.02 8.73
N VAL A 44 -2.58 15.82 10.00
CA VAL A 44 -2.46 14.52 10.68
C VAL A 44 -3.84 14.02 11.03
N VAL A 45 -4.12 12.77 10.67
CA VAL A 45 -5.35 12.06 11.00
C VAL A 45 -5.02 10.60 11.28
N ASP A 46 -5.40 10.10 12.45
CA ASP A 46 -5.00 8.78 12.93
C ASP A 46 -3.48 8.55 12.82
N ASP A 47 -3.06 7.52 12.06
CA ASP A 47 -1.65 7.19 11.81
C ASP A 47 -1.09 7.85 10.53
N PHE A 48 -1.91 8.66 9.86
CA PHE A 48 -1.61 9.27 8.56
C PHE A 48 -1.09 10.69 8.73
N HIS A 49 0.12 10.92 8.24
CA HIS A 49 0.75 12.25 8.21
C HIS A 49 0.84 12.71 6.76
N ILE A 50 -0.04 13.63 6.36
CA ILE A 50 -0.13 14.14 4.99
C ILE A 50 0.66 15.45 4.90
N TYR A 51 1.79 15.42 4.21
CA TYR A 51 2.65 16.58 3.96
C TYR A 51 2.37 17.13 2.57
N TYR A 52 2.26 18.45 2.47
CA TYR A 52 1.93 19.14 1.23
C TYR A 52 2.51 20.55 1.21
N SER A 53 2.51 21.16 0.02
CA SER A 53 2.91 22.54 -0.19
C SER A 53 1.80 23.35 -0.87
N LEU A 54 1.68 24.62 -0.54
CA LEU A 54 0.81 25.58 -1.22
C LEU A 54 1.57 26.42 -2.25
N GLN A 55 2.89 26.23 -2.36
CA GLN A 55 3.76 27.06 -3.20
C GLN A 55 4.93 26.26 -3.80
N GLY A 56 5.64 26.87 -4.73
CA GLY A 56 6.78 26.20 -5.38
C GLY A 56 6.37 25.02 -6.28
N ARG A 57 7.33 24.13 -6.54
CA ARG A 57 7.20 23.09 -7.58
C ARG A 57 6.22 21.96 -7.24
N ASP A 58 5.95 21.75 -5.95
CA ASP A 58 5.08 20.71 -5.42
C ASP A 58 3.77 21.29 -4.85
N ALA A 59 3.44 22.53 -5.22
CA ALA A 59 2.20 23.18 -4.83
C ALA A 59 0.99 22.35 -5.24
N LEU A 60 0.00 22.25 -4.34
CA LEU A 60 -1.29 21.64 -4.66
C LEU A 60 -1.93 22.36 -5.84
N GLN A 61 -2.40 21.59 -6.83
CA GLN A 61 -3.14 22.15 -7.95
C GLN A 61 -4.53 22.68 -7.51
N TYR A 62 -5.08 22.13 -6.44
CA TYR A 62 -6.39 22.46 -5.88
C TYR A 62 -6.26 22.89 -4.41
N PRO A 63 -5.76 24.11 -4.14
CA PRO A 63 -5.49 24.57 -2.78
C PRO A 63 -6.73 25.16 -2.07
N GLN A 64 -7.93 24.99 -2.63
CA GLN A 64 -9.16 25.56 -2.06
C GLN A 64 -9.42 24.98 -0.66
N ASP A 65 -9.77 25.86 0.28
CA ASP A 65 -10.27 25.53 1.61
C ASP A 65 -11.63 26.20 1.77
N SER A 66 -12.69 25.47 1.41
CA SER A 66 -14.06 26.00 1.44
C SER A 66 -14.59 26.26 2.85
N THR A 67 -13.95 25.67 3.86
CA THR A 67 -14.35 25.78 5.27
C THR A 67 -13.59 26.85 6.04
N GLY A 68 -12.44 27.30 5.54
CA GLY A 68 -11.57 28.28 6.21
C GLY A 68 -10.85 27.72 7.44
N GLU A 69 -10.68 26.40 7.53
CA GLU A 69 -10.05 25.72 8.67
C GLU A 69 -8.52 25.65 8.56
N GLY A 70 -7.95 26.18 7.48
CA GLY A 70 -6.52 26.20 7.21
C GLY A 70 -5.99 24.91 6.56
N VAL A 71 -6.89 24.00 6.16
CA VAL A 71 -6.55 22.73 5.49
C VAL A 71 -7.32 22.65 4.16
N PRO A 72 -6.62 22.54 3.01
CA PRO A 72 -7.28 22.42 1.72
C PRO A 72 -8.23 21.21 1.65
N ASP A 73 -9.35 21.38 0.94
CA ASP A 73 -10.38 20.36 0.76
C ASP A 73 -9.80 19.08 0.16
N VAL A 74 -8.85 19.20 -0.78
CA VAL A 74 -8.15 18.06 -1.37
C VAL A 74 -7.40 17.22 -0.31
N VAL A 75 -6.83 17.85 0.72
CA VAL A 75 -6.11 17.17 1.80
C VAL A 75 -7.10 16.46 2.73
N LYS A 76 -8.22 17.11 3.05
CA LYS A 76 -9.31 16.52 3.84
C LYS A 76 -9.97 15.34 3.14
N ASP A 77 -10.14 15.40 1.82
CA ASP A 77 -10.68 14.29 1.04
C ASP A 77 -9.72 13.09 1.00
N ILE A 78 -8.41 13.33 0.86
CA ILE A 78 -7.38 12.27 0.95
C ILE A 78 -7.43 11.61 2.32
N ALA A 79 -7.45 12.41 3.40
CA ALA A 79 -7.62 11.94 4.77
C ALA A 79 -8.86 11.04 4.91
N SER A 80 -10.01 11.52 4.45
CA SER A 80 -11.28 10.79 4.51
C SER A 80 -11.21 9.45 3.77
N GLN A 81 -10.59 9.40 2.59
CA GLN A 81 -10.40 8.14 1.86
C GLN A 81 -9.48 7.17 2.58
N LEU A 82 -8.38 7.65 3.17
CA LEU A 82 -7.44 6.82 3.93
C LEU A 82 -8.11 6.23 5.18
N GLN A 83 -8.93 7.01 5.88
CA GLN A 83 -9.71 6.53 7.03
C GLN A 83 -10.75 5.50 6.63
N ALA A 84 -11.54 5.78 5.59
CA ALA A 84 -12.54 4.83 5.07
C ALA A 84 -11.88 3.51 4.61
N ALA A 85 -10.74 3.60 3.92
CA ALA A 85 -9.96 2.44 3.51
C ALA A 85 -9.38 1.66 4.69
N LYS A 86 -8.79 2.34 5.68
CA LYS A 86 -8.31 1.71 6.92
C LYS A 86 -9.43 0.98 7.65
N TYR A 87 -10.61 1.59 7.76
CA TYR A 87 -11.79 0.99 8.39
C TYR A 87 -12.23 -0.28 7.64
N LEU A 88 -12.38 -0.21 6.31
CA LEU A 88 -12.70 -1.38 5.50
C LEU A 88 -11.67 -2.50 5.70
N TYR A 89 -10.38 -2.20 5.50
CA TYR A 89 -9.33 -3.21 5.50
C TYR A 89 -9.10 -3.82 6.88
N THR A 90 -9.05 -3.01 7.93
CA THR A 90 -8.74 -3.50 9.28
C THR A 90 -9.99 -3.98 10.01
N SER A 91 -11.05 -3.18 10.03
CA SER A 91 -12.21 -3.43 10.90
C SER A 91 -13.22 -4.39 10.27
N LEU A 92 -13.44 -4.30 8.96
CA LEU A 92 -14.42 -5.16 8.28
C LEU A 92 -13.79 -6.44 7.71
N LEU A 93 -12.61 -6.33 7.09
CA LEU A 93 -11.92 -7.48 6.49
C LEU A 93 -10.95 -8.19 7.45
N GLY A 94 -10.72 -7.62 8.64
CA GLY A 94 -9.85 -8.22 9.65
C GLY A 94 -8.36 -8.26 9.28
N LEU A 95 -7.93 -7.44 8.30
CA LEU A 95 -6.52 -7.36 7.94
C LEU A 95 -5.74 -6.66 9.06
N ARG A 96 -4.50 -7.09 9.29
CA ARG A 96 -3.61 -6.46 10.25
C ARG A 96 -3.11 -5.15 9.66
N SER A 97 -3.37 -4.04 10.36
CA SER A 97 -2.87 -2.71 9.99
C SER A 97 -1.36 -2.76 9.66
N PRO A 98 -0.87 -2.02 8.64
CA PRO A 98 0.53 -2.00 8.25
C PRO A 98 1.47 -1.77 9.43
N LEU A 99 1.18 -0.80 10.31
CA LEU A 99 2.02 -0.49 11.47
C LEU A 99 2.05 -1.57 12.55
N GLN A 100 1.08 -2.49 12.54
CA GLN A 100 1.05 -3.64 13.45
C GLN A 100 1.76 -4.87 12.87
N GLN A 101 2.24 -4.81 11.62
CA GLN A 101 2.89 -5.95 10.97
C GLN A 101 4.35 -6.08 11.44
N LYS A 102 4.82 -7.33 11.62
CA LYS A 102 6.17 -7.64 12.14
C LYS A 102 7.29 -7.00 11.30
N ILE A 103 7.10 -6.92 9.99
CA ILE A 103 8.06 -6.31 9.08
C ILE A 103 8.20 -4.79 9.30
N TYR A 104 7.16 -4.12 9.80
CA TYR A 104 7.09 -2.67 9.93
C TYR A 104 7.20 -2.16 11.36
N ARG A 105 7.71 -2.98 12.28
CA ARG A 105 7.90 -2.62 13.70
C ARG A 105 8.73 -1.36 13.95
N GLN A 106 9.51 -0.90 12.97
CA GLN A 106 10.28 0.34 13.07
C GLN A 106 9.59 1.57 12.46
N ALA A 107 8.45 1.40 11.78
CA ALA A 107 7.64 2.51 11.31
C ALA A 107 6.80 3.05 12.46
N ARG A 108 6.85 4.37 12.66
CA ARG A 108 6.04 5.07 13.68
C ARG A 108 4.72 5.59 13.13
N GLN A 109 4.66 5.81 11.81
CA GLN A 109 3.55 6.45 11.12
C GLN A 109 3.53 6.06 9.64
N ILE A 110 2.45 6.41 8.96
CA ILE A 110 2.34 6.36 7.50
C ILE A 110 2.44 7.78 6.99
N ASN A 111 3.54 8.08 6.28
CA ASN A 111 3.77 9.38 5.66
C ASN A 111 3.18 9.41 4.25
N ILE A 112 2.39 10.44 3.97
CA ILE A 112 1.82 10.71 2.65
C ILE A 112 2.43 12.02 2.17
N TYR A 113 3.09 11.98 1.01
CA TYR A 113 3.72 13.15 0.41
C TYR A 113 2.96 13.55 -0.84
N LEU A 114 2.44 14.78 -0.88
CA LEU A 114 1.82 15.34 -2.08
C LEU A 114 2.90 16.04 -2.91
N LEU A 115 3.35 15.36 -3.97
CA LEU A 115 4.46 15.80 -4.83
C LEU A 115 4.00 15.95 -6.28
N THR A 116 4.64 16.82 -7.05
CA THR A 116 4.43 16.85 -8.50
C THR A 116 5.06 15.62 -9.13
N LEU A 117 4.22 14.72 -9.66
CA LEU A 117 4.68 13.49 -10.33
C LEU A 117 4.66 13.66 -11.85
N PRO A 118 5.74 13.30 -12.57
CA PRO A 118 5.77 13.38 -14.04
C PRO A 118 4.82 12.36 -14.69
N LYS A 119 4.56 11.24 -14.01
CA LYS A 119 3.63 10.18 -14.44
C LYS A 119 2.98 9.54 -13.21
N GLY A 120 1.78 9.01 -13.41
CA GLY A 120 1.04 8.31 -12.37
C GLY A 120 0.32 9.26 -11.40
N ARG A 121 -0.44 8.65 -10.50
CA ARG A 121 -1.28 9.34 -9.50
C ARG A 121 -0.84 9.06 -8.08
N GLY A 122 -0.17 7.94 -7.85
CA GLY A 122 0.37 7.57 -6.57
C GLY A 122 1.39 6.44 -6.68
N LEU A 123 2.13 6.23 -5.59
CA LEU A 123 3.11 5.18 -5.39
C LEU A 123 3.18 4.83 -3.91
N ALA A 124 3.07 3.54 -3.57
CA ALA A 124 3.41 3.01 -2.26
C ALA A 124 4.83 2.44 -2.21
N PHE A 125 5.49 2.56 -1.06
CA PHE A 125 6.83 2.00 -0.83
C PHE A 125 6.81 0.99 0.31
N ASP A 126 7.59 -0.08 0.18
CA ASP A 126 7.64 -1.19 1.12
C ASP A 126 8.76 -1.06 2.17
N ARG A 127 9.68 -0.10 2.00
CA ARG A 127 10.78 0.14 2.94
C ARG A 127 10.43 1.23 3.94
N VAL A 128 10.67 0.95 5.21
CA VAL A 128 10.59 1.94 6.29
C VAL A 128 11.76 2.91 6.15
N ALA A 129 11.48 4.20 6.07
CA ALA A 129 12.52 5.21 5.94
C ALA A 129 12.24 6.46 6.76
N ALA A 130 13.30 7.09 7.23
CA ALA A 130 13.27 8.46 7.74
C ALA A 130 13.67 9.39 6.59
N GLU A 131 12.73 10.17 6.08
CA GLU A 131 12.99 11.14 5.01
C GLU A 131 13.50 12.46 5.59
N THR A 132 14.33 13.17 4.83
CA THR A 132 14.76 14.53 5.15
C THR A 132 14.34 15.44 4.00
N MET A 133 13.60 16.51 4.32
CA MET A 133 13.20 17.53 3.36
C MET A 133 14.39 18.33 2.84
N GLY A 134 14.20 19.04 1.73
CA GLY A 134 15.24 19.88 1.11
C GLY A 134 15.73 21.03 1.98
N ASP A 135 14.96 21.42 3.01
CA ASP A 135 15.36 22.41 4.02
C ASP A 135 16.08 21.81 5.24
N GLY A 136 16.34 20.49 5.23
CA GLY A 136 16.98 19.76 6.32
C GLY A 136 16.04 19.24 7.40
N THR A 137 14.73 19.49 7.30
CA THR A 137 13.75 18.96 8.25
C THR A 137 13.69 17.44 8.18
N ALA A 138 14.08 16.76 9.26
CA ALA A 138 14.04 15.32 9.38
C ALA A 138 12.64 14.83 9.83
N LEU A 139 12.10 13.83 9.14
CA LEU A 139 10.82 13.21 9.47
C LEU A 139 11.02 11.88 10.21
N PRO A 140 10.05 11.48 11.08
CA PRO A 140 10.08 10.17 11.71
C PRO A 140 10.12 9.02 10.71
N CYS A 141 10.79 7.93 11.10
CA CYS A 141 10.74 6.66 10.38
C CYS A 141 9.30 6.23 10.13
N GLY A 142 8.93 6.05 8.86
CA GLY A 142 7.57 5.70 8.49
C GLY A 142 7.48 4.87 7.22
N LEU A 143 6.29 4.31 7.01
CA LEU A 143 5.87 3.85 5.69
C LEU A 143 5.55 5.05 4.81
N LYS A 144 5.58 4.87 3.49
CA LYS A 144 5.49 6.00 2.57
C LYS A 144 4.50 5.74 1.45
N ILE A 145 3.67 6.73 1.21
CA ILE A 145 2.86 6.88 0.01
C ILE A 145 3.23 8.24 -0.59
N VAL A 146 3.40 8.28 -1.90
CA VAL A 146 3.43 9.53 -2.66
C VAL A 146 2.13 9.61 -3.44
N LEU A 147 1.49 10.77 -3.42
CA LEU A 147 0.35 11.07 -4.28
C LEU A 147 0.68 12.29 -5.13
N ASN A 148 0.11 12.36 -6.32
CA ASN A 148 0.32 13.50 -7.20
C ASN A 148 -0.35 14.76 -6.58
N ALA A 149 0.37 15.88 -6.50
CA ALA A 149 -0.18 17.17 -6.03
C ALA A 149 -1.34 17.69 -6.92
N ALA A 150 -1.47 17.14 -8.13
CA ALA A 150 -2.58 17.35 -9.06
C ALA A 150 -3.77 16.38 -8.86
N LEU A 151 -3.79 15.57 -7.79
CA LEU A 151 -4.85 14.61 -7.53
C LEU A 151 -6.18 15.32 -7.25
N ARG A 152 -7.28 14.76 -7.79
CA ARG A 152 -8.66 15.11 -7.41
C ARG A 152 -9.32 13.91 -6.73
N PRO A 153 -9.26 13.81 -5.39
CA PRO A 153 -9.70 12.63 -4.66
C PRO A 153 -11.19 12.31 -4.89
N ALA A 154 -12.05 13.31 -4.97
CA ALA A 154 -13.48 13.13 -5.25
C ALA A 154 -13.79 12.31 -6.52
N ARG A 155 -12.83 12.17 -7.45
CA ARG A 155 -12.96 11.35 -8.68
C ARG A 155 -11.86 10.31 -8.81
N ASN A 156 -11.04 10.14 -7.78
CA ASN A 156 -9.86 9.32 -7.85
C ASN A 156 -9.53 8.72 -6.49
N ILE A 157 -9.67 7.40 -6.44
CA ILE A 157 -9.50 6.55 -5.28
C ILE A 157 -8.07 6.01 -5.11
N THR A 158 -7.08 6.60 -5.79
CA THR A 158 -5.66 6.29 -5.61
C THR A 158 -5.22 6.26 -4.13
N PRO A 159 -5.65 7.16 -3.22
CA PRO A 159 -5.27 7.06 -1.80
C PRO A 159 -5.58 5.69 -1.17
N ALA A 160 -6.77 5.15 -1.43
CA ALA A 160 -7.16 3.82 -0.96
C ALA A 160 -6.34 2.70 -1.64
N HIS A 161 -6.10 2.84 -2.95
CA HIS A 161 -5.28 1.90 -3.72
C HIS A 161 -3.86 1.77 -3.17
N GLU A 162 -3.16 2.90 -3.00
CA GLU A 162 -1.79 2.91 -2.48
C GLU A 162 -1.73 2.46 -1.02
N LEU A 163 -2.75 2.76 -0.22
CA LEU A 163 -2.83 2.23 1.14
C LEU A 163 -2.93 0.71 1.14
N PHE A 164 -3.74 0.12 0.24
CA PHE A 164 -3.87 -1.33 0.16
C PHE A 164 -2.54 -2.03 -0.18
N HIS A 165 -1.68 -1.42 -0.99
CA HIS A 165 -0.33 -1.92 -1.22
C HIS A 165 0.49 -2.05 0.08
N LEU A 166 0.38 -1.11 1.02
CA LEU A 166 1.07 -1.22 2.31
C LEU A 166 0.59 -2.43 3.13
N TYR A 167 -0.69 -2.79 3.04
CA TYR A 167 -1.19 -4.05 3.63
C TYR A 167 -0.55 -5.25 2.93
N GLN A 168 -0.58 -5.29 1.59
CA GLN A 168 0.01 -6.40 0.81
C GLN A 168 1.49 -6.61 1.13
N TYR A 169 2.28 -5.54 1.16
CA TYR A 169 3.72 -5.60 1.46
C TYR A 169 4.00 -6.08 2.89
N GLY A 170 3.09 -5.80 3.83
CA GLY A 170 3.19 -6.30 5.19
C GLY A 170 3.06 -7.83 5.26
N TYR A 171 2.14 -8.39 4.47
CA TYR A 171 1.84 -9.83 4.48
C TYR A 171 2.87 -10.68 3.73
N GLY A 172 3.61 -10.09 2.78
CA GLY A 172 4.67 -10.81 2.10
C GLY A 172 5.50 -9.96 1.15
N VAL A 173 6.66 -10.52 0.78
CA VAL A 173 7.60 -9.91 -0.19
C VAL A 173 7.24 -10.20 -1.66
N PHE A 174 6.05 -10.75 -1.90
CA PHE A 174 5.59 -11.15 -3.23
C PHE A 174 5.06 -9.92 -3.99
N LYS A 175 5.83 -9.46 -4.98
CA LYS A 175 5.56 -8.22 -5.72
C LYS A 175 5.15 -8.42 -7.18
N GLN A 176 4.49 -9.53 -7.48
CA GLN A 176 4.00 -9.75 -8.84
C GLN A 176 2.85 -8.80 -9.15
N LYS A 177 2.90 -8.13 -10.32
CA LYS A 177 1.96 -7.07 -10.69
C LYS A 177 0.50 -7.51 -10.66
N TRP A 178 0.21 -8.72 -11.12
CA TRP A 178 -1.15 -9.24 -11.15
C TRP A 178 -1.74 -9.39 -9.75
N TYR A 179 -0.90 -9.68 -8.75
CA TYR A 179 -1.28 -9.73 -7.35
C TYR A 179 -1.41 -8.33 -6.76
N LEU A 180 -0.37 -7.50 -6.86
CA LEU A 180 -0.38 -6.16 -6.28
C LEU A 180 -1.46 -5.28 -6.91
N GLU A 181 -1.28 -4.96 -8.18
CA GLU A 181 -2.13 -4.03 -8.93
C GLU A 181 -3.52 -4.62 -9.16
N GLY A 182 -3.61 -5.91 -9.47
CA GLY A 182 -4.89 -6.57 -9.75
C GLY A 182 -5.78 -6.64 -8.51
N MET A 183 -5.23 -7.05 -7.36
CA MET A 183 -6.01 -7.13 -6.12
C MET A 183 -6.32 -5.74 -5.58
N ALA A 184 -5.36 -4.80 -5.63
CA ALA A 184 -5.62 -3.41 -5.27
C ALA A 184 -6.76 -2.84 -6.13
N ARG A 185 -6.70 -3.04 -7.46
CA ARG A 185 -7.76 -2.63 -8.39
C ARG A 185 -9.12 -3.28 -8.12
N TRP A 186 -9.14 -4.53 -7.68
CA TRP A 186 -10.39 -5.18 -7.27
C TRP A 186 -10.94 -4.59 -5.96
N MET A 187 -10.09 -4.35 -4.97
CA MET A 187 -10.47 -3.74 -3.69
C MET A 187 -11.06 -2.33 -3.84
N GLU A 188 -10.72 -1.63 -4.92
CA GLU A 188 -11.34 -0.36 -5.29
C GLU A 188 -12.87 -0.44 -5.43
N ASN A 189 -13.43 -1.61 -5.74
CA ASN A 189 -14.85 -1.79 -6.00
C ASN A 189 -15.74 -1.25 -4.88
N THR A 190 -15.31 -1.38 -3.62
CA THR A 190 -16.07 -0.92 -2.46
C THR A 190 -16.24 0.60 -2.44
N PHE A 191 -15.30 1.34 -3.03
CA PHE A 191 -15.31 2.81 -3.10
C PHE A 191 -15.87 3.35 -4.42
N ARG A 192 -16.11 2.47 -5.40
CA ARG A 192 -16.57 2.83 -6.73
C ARG A 192 -18.10 2.74 -6.85
N PRO A 193 -18.74 3.62 -7.65
CA PRO A 193 -20.11 3.41 -8.11
C PRO A 193 -20.26 2.05 -8.79
N ALA A 194 -21.44 1.43 -8.68
CA ALA A 194 -21.67 0.07 -9.17
C ALA A 194 -21.29 -0.14 -10.65
N GLN A 195 -21.49 0.88 -11.48
CA GLN A 195 -21.21 0.86 -12.92
C GLN A 195 -19.71 0.84 -13.23
N GLU A 196 -18.85 1.26 -12.29
CA GLU A 196 -17.40 1.31 -12.45
C GLU A 196 -16.68 0.13 -11.78
N ARG A 197 -17.44 -0.78 -11.15
CA ARG A 197 -16.88 -1.93 -10.44
C ARG A 197 -16.38 -2.98 -11.42
N VAL A 198 -15.27 -3.61 -11.08
CA VAL A 198 -14.79 -4.82 -11.74
C VAL A 198 -15.77 -5.96 -11.44
N VAL A 199 -16.32 -6.54 -12.50
CA VAL A 199 -17.27 -7.66 -12.40
C VAL A 199 -16.53 -8.99 -12.63
N PRO A 200 -16.87 -10.06 -11.88
CA PRO A 200 -16.40 -11.41 -12.17
C PRO A 200 -16.70 -11.83 -13.62
N SER A 201 -15.77 -12.55 -14.25
CA SER A 201 -16.02 -13.17 -15.56
C SER A 201 -16.62 -14.57 -15.36
N PRO A 202 -17.65 -14.96 -16.13
CA PRO A 202 -18.13 -16.33 -16.19
C PRO A 202 -17.09 -17.18 -16.94
N GLY A 203 -16.36 -18.03 -16.22
CA GLY A 203 -15.35 -18.92 -16.79
C GLY A 203 -14.27 -19.32 -15.78
N GLU A 204 -13.56 -20.40 -16.08
CA GLU A 204 -12.38 -20.82 -15.33
C GLU A 204 -11.25 -19.81 -15.58
N VAL A 205 -10.77 -19.15 -14.53
CA VAL A 205 -9.70 -18.16 -14.66
C VAL A 205 -8.38 -18.82 -14.24
N ALA A 206 -7.66 -19.39 -15.22
CA ALA A 206 -6.36 -20.00 -14.97
C ALA A 206 -5.35 -18.95 -14.46
N CYS A 207 -4.64 -19.27 -13.38
CA CYS A 207 -3.63 -18.40 -12.77
C CYS A 207 -2.56 -17.96 -13.77
N GLU A 208 -2.12 -18.88 -14.63
CA GLU A 208 -1.08 -18.71 -15.64
C GLU A 208 -1.43 -17.61 -16.65
N SER A 209 -2.72 -17.43 -16.95
CA SER A 209 -3.18 -16.41 -17.90
C SER A 209 -3.11 -14.98 -17.35
N ASN A 210 -2.85 -14.83 -16.05
CA ASN A 210 -2.84 -13.54 -15.35
C ASN A 210 -1.45 -13.08 -14.92
N VAL A 211 -0.43 -13.94 -14.94
CA VAL A 211 0.90 -13.62 -14.38
C VAL A 211 1.57 -12.39 -15.01
N SER A 212 1.24 -12.07 -16.26
CA SER A 212 1.75 -10.90 -17.00
C SER A 212 0.89 -9.64 -16.85
N ARG A 213 -0.29 -9.73 -16.21
CA ARG A 213 -1.26 -8.64 -16.12
C ARG A 213 -0.97 -7.71 -14.94
N GLY A 214 -1.47 -6.48 -15.03
CA GLY A 214 -1.53 -5.51 -13.93
C GLY A 214 -2.97 -5.33 -13.47
N TYR A 215 -3.54 -4.13 -13.67
CA TYR A 215 -4.95 -3.83 -13.34
C TYR A 215 -5.97 -4.78 -13.96
N SER A 216 -5.72 -5.33 -15.15
CA SER A 216 -6.62 -6.28 -15.80
C SER A 216 -6.70 -7.65 -15.10
N ALA A 217 -5.85 -7.91 -14.10
CA ALA A 217 -5.99 -9.07 -13.23
C ALA A 217 -7.07 -8.89 -12.15
N ALA A 218 -7.68 -7.71 -12.01
CA ALA A 218 -8.75 -7.49 -11.03
C ALA A 218 -9.94 -8.44 -11.25
N THR A 219 -10.29 -8.74 -12.50
CA THR A 219 -11.36 -9.70 -12.82
C THR A 219 -11.02 -11.11 -12.36
N PHE A 220 -9.74 -11.52 -12.42
CA PHE A 220 -9.30 -12.79 -11.86
C PHE A 220 -9.58 -12.84 -10.36
N TRP A 221 -9.19 -11.80 -9.61
CA TRP A 221 -9.41 -11.77 -8.16
C TRP A 221 -10.89 -11.74 -7.79
N ALA A 222 -11.71 -11.00 -8.53
CA ALA A 222 -13.16 -10.98 -8.34
C ALA A 222 -13.79 -12.35 -8.58
N SER A 223 -13.43 -13.03 -9.68
CA SER A 223 -13.91 -14.38 -9.99
C SER A 223 -13.41 -15.42 -8.98
N TYR A 224 -12.13 -15.38 -8.62
CA TYR A 224 -11.54 -16.28 -7.63
C TYR A 224 -12.24 -16.15 -6.28
N ALA A 225 -12.48 -14.92 -5.81
CA ALA A 225 -13.15 -14.70 -4.54
C ALA A 225 -14.58 -15.27 -4.51
N GLN A 226 -15.33 -15.09 -5.61
CA GLN A 226 -16.69 -15.63 -5.73
C GLN A 226 -16.73 -17.17 -5.77
N GLN A 227 -15.71 -17.80 -6.36
CA GLN A 227 -15.64 -19.26 -6.49
C GLN A 227 -15.09 -19.93 -5.23
N ALA A 228 -14.07 -19.33 -4.61
CA ALA A 228 -13.31 -19.94 -3.52
C ALA A 228 -13.92 -19.67 -2.13
N PHE A 229 -14.72 -18.61 -1.98
CA PHE A 229 -15.30 -18.22 -0.69
C PHE A 229 -16.81 -18.04 -0.78
N ALA A 230 -17.50 -18.40 0.30
CA ALA A 230 -18.91 -18.06 0.45
C ALA A 230 -19.08 -16.52 0.43
N ALA A 231 -20.20 -16.05 -0.11
CA ALA A 231 -20.51 -14.63 -0.16
C ALA A 231 -20.46 -14.03 1.26
N THR A 232 -19.43 -13.22 1.53
CA THR A 232 -19.32 -12.50 2.79
C THR A 232 -20.15 -11.24 2.66
N LEU A 233 -21.29 -11.19 3.35
CA LEU A 233 -22.09 -9.97 3.47
C LEU A 233 -21.29 -8.96 4.30
N VAL A 234 -20.72 -7.95 3.65
CA VAL A 234 -20.20 -6.79 4.36
C VAL A 234 -21.42 -5.97 4.80
N PRO A 235 -21.63 -5.70 6.10
CA PRO A 235 -22.72 -4.85 6.55
C PRO A 235 -22.63 -3.49 5.85
N GLY A 236 -23.74 -3.06 5.24
CA GLY A 236 -23.85 -1.77 4.56
C GLY A 236 -23.87 -0.59 5.51
#